data_AF-A0A1G4H5W1-F1
#
_entry.id   AF-A0A1G4H5W1-F1
#
_cell.length_a   1.000
_cell.length_b   1.000
_cell.length_c   1.000
_cell.angle_alpha   90.00
_cell.angle_beta   90.00
_cell.angle_gamma   90.00
#
_symmetry.space_group_name_H-M   'P 1'
#
loop_
_entity.id
_entity.type
_entity.pdbx_description
1 polymer ?
#
loop_
_entity_poly.entity_id
_entity_poly.type
_entity_poly.pdbx_seq_one_letter_code
_entity_poly.pdbx_strand_id
1 'polypeptide(L)'
;MEQETLEQVHLTEDGGVVKTILRKGEGGEENAPKKGNEVTVHYVGKLESSGKVFDSSRERNVPFKFHLGQGEVIKGWDICVASMTKNEKCSVRLDSKYGYGEEGCGESIPGNSVLIFEIELISFREAKKSIYDYTNEEKIQAAFDLKEEGNDFFKKNEIDEAISKYKEALDLFIHAEDWDGDLAEKKKNIEIICNLNLSTCYNKSKDFPNAIAHASKVLKIEKNNVKALYKLGVANMHFGFLEVAKENLYKAASLSPNNVEIRNSYDACLSKLKEARKRDKLTFGGMFDKGILYEEKKSSAK
;
A
#
# COMPACT_ATOMS: atom_id res chain seq x y z
N MET A 1 6.42 -45.39 -33.34
CA MET A 1 6.13 -44.11 -32.68
C MET A 1 6.04 -44.41 -31.21
N GLU A 2 7.08 -44.05 -30.45
CA GLU A 2 7.02 -44.12 -28.99
C GLU A 2 5.92 -43.16 -28.53
N GLN A 3 4.93 -43.66 -27.81
CA GLN A 3 4.00 -42.80 -27.09
C GLN A 3 4.81 -42.13 -25.99
N GLU A 4 5.07 -40.83 -26.10
CA GLU A 4 5.54 -40.03 -24.97
C GLU A 4 4.56 -40.24 -23.81
N THR A 5 4.97 -40.99 -22.80
CA THR A 5 4.24 -41.10 -21.53
C THR A 5 4.25 -39.73 -20.87
N LEU A 6 3.12 -39.04 -20.97
CA LEU A 6 2.90 -37.76 -20.29
C LEU A 6 2.97 -37.98 -18.77
N GLU A 7 3.66 -37.07 -18.08
CA GLU A 7 3.88 -37.12 -16.65
C GLU A 7 2.55 -36.92 -15.89
N GLN A 8 2.14 -37.91 -15.09
CA GLN A 8 0.96 -37.87 -14.24
C GLN A 8 1.35 -37.64 -12.77
N VAL A 9 0.63 -36.73 -12.12
CA VAL A 9 0.82 -36.34 -10.73
C VAL A 9 -0.51 -36.49 -9.99
N HIS A 10 -0.52 -37.31 -8.94
CA HIS A 10 -1.66 -37.45 -8.04
C HIS A 10 -1.58 -36.33 -6.99
N LEU A 11 -2.52 -35.39 -7.03
CA LEU A 11 -2.51 -34.22 -6.16
C LEU A 11 -3.29 -34.44 -4.85
N THR A 12 -4.00 -35.56 -4.74
CA THR A 12 -4.71 -36.00 -3.53
C THR A 12 -4.42 -37.47 -3.25
N GLU A 13 -4.36 -37.84 -1.97
CA GLU A 13 -4.03 -39.22 -1.53
C GLU A 13 -5.04 -40.26 -2.04
N ASP A 14 -6.29 -39.84 -2.20
CA ASP A 14 -7.37 -40.67 -2.71
C ASP A 14 -7.42 -40.77 -4.24
N GLY A 15 -6.52 -40.07 -4.95
CA GLY A 15 -6.46 -40.03 -6.41
C GLY A 15 -7.62 -39.30 -7.09
N GLY A 16 -8.45 -38.56 -6.35
CA GLY A 16 -9.59 -37.83 -6.93
C GLY A 16 -9.21 -36.57 -7.71
N VAL A 17 -7.96 -36.10 -7.60
CA VAL A 17 -7.38 -35.03 -8.44
C VAL A 17 -6.10 -35.55 -9.08
N VAL A 18 -6.13 -35.80 -10.38
CA VAL A 18 -4.97 -36.29 -11.15
C VAL A 18 -4.61 -35.31 -12.24
N LYS A 19 -3.41 -34.74 -12.17
CA LYS A 19 -2.87 -33.79 -13.14
C LYS A 19 -1.96 -34.53 -14.13
N THR A 20 -2.17 -34.30 -15.43
CA THR A 20 -1.27 -34.73 -16.51
C THR A 20 -0.62 -33.49 -17.11
N ILE A 21 0.70 -33.37 -17.06
CA ILE A 21 1.42 -32.20 -17.59
C ILE A 21 1.48 -32.31 -19.12
N LEU A 22 0.88 -31.34 -19.83
CA LEU A 22 0.89 -31.26 -21.30
C LEU A 22 2.03 -30.37 -21.81
N ARG A 23 2.37 -29.34 -21.04
CA ARG A 23 3.52 -28.46 -21.26
C ARG A 23 4.03 -27.99 -19.90
N LYS A 24 5.32 -28.20 -19.63
CA LYS A 24 5.96 -27.71 -18.40
C LYS A 24 5.92 -26.18 -18.38
N GLY A 25 5.72 -25.60 -17.20
CA GLY A 25 5.85 -24.16 -16.99
C GLY A 25 7.31 -23.72 -16.86
N GLU A 26 7.49 -22.46 -16.49
CA GLU A 26 8.78 -21.79 -16.37
C GLU A 26 9.25 -21.68 -14.91
N GLY A 27 10.52 -21.99 -14.67
CA GLY A 27 11.14 -21.95 -13.34
C GLY A 27 10.70 -23.09 -12.41
N GLY A 28 11.12 -22.98 -11.15
CA GLY A 28 10.76 -23.92 -10.08
C GLY A 28 9.55 -23.46 -9.26
N GLU A 29 9.46 -23.96 -8.03
CA GLU A 29 8.38 -23.65 -7.07
C GLU A 29 8.26 -22.14 -6.77
N GLU A 30 9.33 -21.36 -6.98
CA GLU A 30 9.31 -19.90 -6.86
C GLU A 30 8.36 -19.22 -7.86
N ASN A 31 8.04 -19.89 -8.97
CA ASN A 31 7.10 -19.45 -9.99
C ASN A 31 5.73 -20.18 -9.90
N ALA A 32 5.40 -20.74 -8.73
CA ALA A 32 4.06 -21.23 -8.43
C ALA A 32 3.23 -20.15 -7.71
N PRO A 33 1.92 -20.03 -8.02
CA PRO A 33 1.04 -19.11 -7.32
C PRO A 33 0.83 -19.54 -5.87
N LYS A 34 0.83 -18.58 -4.94
CA LYS A 34 0.58 -18.83 -3.52
C LYS A 34 -0.90 -18.61 -3.18
N LYS A 35 -1.37 -19.23 -2.09
CA LYS A 35 -2.71 -18.98 -1.56
C LYS A 35 -2.97 -17.48 -1.43
N GLY A 36 -4.12 -17.04 -1.92
CA GLY A 36 -4.55 -15.65 -2.00
C GLY A 36 -4.19 -14.96 -3.30
N ASN A 37 -3.14 -15.38 -4.04
CA ASN A 37 -2.76 -14.73 -5.29
C ASN A 37 -3.92 -14.67 -6.29
N GLU A 38 -4.04 -13.57 -7.01
CA GLU A 38 -4.95 -13.51 -8.17
C GLU A 38 -4.25 -14.21 -9.33
N VAL A 39 -4.82 -15.32 -9.77
CA VAL A 39 -4.32 -16.12 -10.89
C VAL A 39 -5.16 -15.83 -12.14
N THR A 40 -4.53 -15.92 -13.31
CA THR A 40 -5.17 -15.79 -14.62
C THR A 40 -4.91 -17.05 -15.41
N VAL A 41 -5.97 -17.71 -15.85
CA VAL A 41 -5.91 -19.00 -16.56
C VAL A 41 -6.73 -18.99 -17.85
N HIS A 42 -6.28 -19.79 -18.81
CA HIS A 42 -7.17 -20.32 -19.85
C HIS A 42 -7.54 -21.76 -19.52
N TYR A 43 -8.73 -22.16 -19.93
CA TYR A 43 -9.25 -23.50 -19.69
C TYR A 43 -10.31 -23.94 -20.68
N VAL A 44 -10.47 -25.26 -20.78
CA VAL A 44 -11.58 -25.96 -21.42
C VAL A 44 -12.04 -27.09 -20.49
N GLY A 45 -13.31 -27.10 -20.11
CA GLY A 45 -13.93 -28.12 -19.26
C GLY A 45 -14.86 -29.03 -20.05
N LYS A 46 -14.70 -30.34 -19.87
CA LYS A 46 -15.52 -31.37 -20.52
C LYS A 46 -15.91 -32.50 -19.57
N LEU A 47 -17.03 -33.15 -19.85
CA LEU A 47 -17.45 -34.37 -19.15
C LEU A 47 -16.58 -35.54 -19.59
N GLU A 48 -16.06 -36.32 -18.64
CA GLU A 48 -15.27 -37.53 -18.99
C GLU A 48 -16.12 -38.55 -19.76
N SER A 49 -17.37 -38.76 -19.32
CA SER A 49 -18.26 -39.81 -19.86
C SER A 49 -18.61 -39.64 -21.33
N SER A 50 -18.73 -38.40 -21.81
CA SER A 50 -19.18 -38.10 -23.17
C SER A 50 -18.16 -37.31 -24.00
N GLY A 51 -17.13 -36.74 -23.37
CA GLY A 51 -16.22 -35.78 -23.99
C GLY A 51 -16.86 -34.42 -24.31
N LYS A 52 -18.14 -34.20 -23.98
CA LYS A 52 -18.86 -32.96 -24.26
C LYS A 52 -18.24 -31.80 -23.47
N VAL A 53 -17.82 -30.76 -24.18
CA VAL A 53 -17.39 -29.49 -23.58
C VAL A 53 -18.61 -28.78 -23.00
N PHE A 54 -18.53 -28.40 -21.72
CA PHE A 54 -19.58 -27.64 -21.04
C PHE A 54 -19.17 -26.18 -20.82
N ASP A 55 -17.88 -25.87 -20.82
CA ASP A 55 -17.38 -24.52 -20.59
C ASP A 55 -15.96 -24.33 -21.19
N SER A 56 -15.68 -23.16 -21.76
CA SER A 56 -14.40 -22.83 -22.39
C SER A 56 -14.12 -21.33 -22.37
N SER A 57 -13.05 -20.92 -21.68
CA SER A 57 -12.59 -19.52 -21.71
C SER A 57 -11.99 -19.14 -23.07
N ARG A 58 -11.50 -20.12 -23.84
CA ARG A 58 -10.94 -19.90 -25.18
C ARG A 58 -12.04 -19.58 -26.20
N GLU A 59 -13.18 -20.26 -26.12
CA GLU A 59 -14.33 -19.94 -26.99
C GLU A 59 -14.86 -18.52 -26.72
N ARG A 60 -14.77 -18.07 -25.46
CA ARG A 60 -15.10 -16.68 -25.08
C ARG A 60 -14.03 -15.65 -25.42
N ASN A 61 -12.80 -16.08 -25.76
CA ASN A 61 -11.64 -15.20 -25.91
C ASN A 61 -11.34 -14.30 -24.70
N VAL A 62 -11.69 -14.75 -23.49
CA VAL A 62 -11.45 -14.01 -22.25
C VAL A 62 -10.87 -14.95 -21.20
N PRO A 63 -9.61 -14.75 -20.75
CA PRO A 63 -9.03 -15.51 -19.64
C PRO A 63 -9.86 -15.36 -18.37
N PHE A 64 -9.88 -16.42 -17.56
CA PHE A 64 -10.58 -16.40 -16.28
C PHE A 64 -9.63 -16.04 -15.15
N LYS A 65 -10.11 -15.24 -14.19
CA LYS A 65 -9.35 -14.77 -13.04
C LYS A 65 -10.06 -15.15 -11.75
N PHE A 66 -9.29 -15.59 -10.77
CA PHE A 66 -9.79 -15.92 -9.43
C PHE A 66 -8.66 -15.83 -8.40
N HIS A 67 -9.01 -15.79 -7.12
CA HIS A 67 -8.06 -15.85 -6.01
C HIS A 67 -7.83 -17.29 -5.58
N LEU A 68 -6.56 -17.73 -5.66
CA LEU A 68 -6.20 -19.11 -5.38
C LEU A 68 -6.46 -19.49 -3.92
N GLY A 69 -7.18 -20.59 -3.69
CA GLY A 69 -7.40 -21.16 -2.36
C GLY A 69 -8.38 -20.39 -1.49
N GLN A 70 -9.23 -19.54 -2.09
CA GLN A 70 -10.32 -18.83 -1.42
C GLN A 70 -11.70 -19.48 -1.64
N GLY A 71 -11.76 -20.60 -2.36
CA GLY A 71 -13.04 -21.29 -2.65
C GLY A 71 -13.95 -20.55 -3.64
N GLU A 72 -13.38 -19.64 -4.44
CA GLU A 72 -14.09 -18.97 -5.55
C GLU A 72 -14.40 -19.92 -6.72
N VAL A 73 -13.70 -21.07 -6.77
CA VAL A 73 -13.82 -22.12 -7.79
C VAL A 73 -14.00 -23.49 -7.13
N ILE A 74 -14.28 -24.52 -7.94
CA ILE A 74 -14.37 -25.91 -7.47
C ILE A 74 -13.05 -26.36 -6.82
N LYS A 75 -13.13 -27.20 -5.78
CA LYS A 75 -11.97 -27.62 -4.95
C LYS A 75 -10.81 -28.18 -5.78
N GLY A 76 -11.11 -28.95 -6.82
CA GLY A 76 -10.11 -29.53 -7.70
C GLY A 76 -9.29 -28.50 -8.48
N TRP A 77 -9.87 -27.34 -8.79
CA TRP A 77 -9.13 -26.24 -9.41
C TRP A 77 -8.17 -25.58 -8.43
N ASP A 78 -8.60 -25.29 -7.20
CA ASP A 78 -7.73 -24.74 -6.17
C ASP A 78 -6.52 -25.66 -5.91
N ILE A 79 -6.74 -26.97 -5.86
CA ILE A 79 -5.67 -27.97 -5.70
C ILE A 79 -4.76 -28.02 -6.93
N CYS A 80 -5.35 -28.08 -8.13
CA CYS A 80 -4.58 -28.23 -9.37
C CYS A 80 -3.72 -27.00 -9.65
N VAL A 81 -4.30 -25.80 -9.63
CA VAL A 81 -3.60 -24.56 -10.00
C VAL A 81 -2.52 -24.20 -8.99
N ALA A 82 -2.68 -24.54 -7.70
CA ALA A 82 -1.62 -24.40 -6.70
C ALA A 82 -0.37 -25.24 -7.00
N SER A 83 -0.51 -26.32 -7.78
CA SER A 83 0.62 -27.17 -8.19
C SER A 83 1.26 -26.77 -9.51
N MET A 84 0.74 -25.74 -10.19
CA MET A 84 1.21 -25.31 -11.50
C MET A 84 2.30 -24.24 -11.39
N THR A 85 3.24 -24.21 -12.32
CA THR A 85 4.14 -23.05 -12.51
C THR A 85 3.67 -22.16 -13.66
N LYS A 86 4.14 -20.91 -13.69
CA LYS A 86 3.78 -19.95 -14.76
C LYS A 86 3.98 -20.55 -16.16
N ASN A 87 3.03 -20.32 -17.06
CA ASN A 87 2.96 -20.86 -18.43
C ASN A 87 2.80 -22.40 -18.53
N GLU A 88 2.64 -23.11 -17.41
CA GLU A 88 2.30 -24.55 -17.43
C GLU A 88 0.94 -24.76 -18.09
N LYS A 89 0.85 -25.82 -18.88
CA LYS A 89 -0.41 -26.34 -19.42
C LYS A 89 -0.59 -27.78 -18.97
N CYS A 90 -1.72 -28.10 -18.35
CA CYS A 90 -2.02 -29.44 -17.88
C CYS A 90 -3.44 -29.86 -18.24
N SER A 91 -3.69 -31.16 -18.20
CA SER A 91 -5.03 -31.75 -18.16
C SER A 91 -5.25 -32.32 -16.76
N VAL A 92 -6.28 -31.88 -16.06
CA VAL A 92 -6.64 -32.38 -14.74
C VAL A 92 -7.95 -33.15 -14.80
N ARG A 93 -7.95 -34.36 -14.27
CA ARG A 93 -9.13 -35.20 -14.06
C ARG A 93 -9.59 -35.01 -12.61
N LEU A 94 -10.86 -34.68 -12.45
CA LEU A 94 -11.49 -34.39 -11.16
C LEU A 94 -12.66 -35.32 -10.93
N ASP A 95 -12.59 -36.12 -9.87
CA ASP A 95 -13.74 -36.84 -9.35
C ASP A 95 -14.81 -35.86 -8.86
N SER A 96 -16.06 -36.32 -8.83
CA SER A 96 -17.23 -35.48 -8.55
C SER A 96 -17.08 -34.64 -7.28
N LYS A 97 -16.56 -35.21 -6.18
CA LYS A 97 -16.34 -34.52 -4.90
C LYS A 97 -15.36 -33.34 -4.95
N TYR A 98 -14.47 -33.31 -5.94
CA TYR A 98 -13.56 -32.19 -6.22
C TYR A 98 -14.09 -31.27 -7.33
N GLY A 99 -15.15 -31.68 -8.04
CA GLY A 99 -15.94 -30.88 -8.95
C GLY A 99 -17.23 -30.36 -8.29
N TYR A 100 -18.38 -30.75 -8.84
CA TYR A 100 -19.72 -30.27 -8.44
C TYR A 100 -20.53 -31.28 -7.60
N GLY A 101 -19.89 -32.34 -7.10
CA GLY A 101 -20.49 -33.30 -6.17
C GLY A 101 -21.68 -34.08 -6.73
N GLU A 102 -22.54 -34.54 -5.84
CA GLU A 102 -23.76 -35.31 -6.16
C GLU A 102 -24.83 -34.46 -6.84
N GLU A 103 -24.82 -33.14 -6.62
CA GLU A 103 -25.84 -32.22 -7.15
C GLU A 103 -25.56 -31.83 -8.60
N GLY A 104 -24.29 -31.76 -9.01
CA GLY A 104 -23.92 -31.27 -10.34
C GLY A 104 -24.03 -29.74 -10.43
N CYS A 105 -24.16 -29.21 -11.64
CA CYS A 105 -24.27 -27.77 -11.87
C CYS A 105 -25.07 -27.45 -13.14
N GLY A 106 -26.20 -26.76 -12.94
CA GLY A 106 -27.13 -26.41 -14.01
C GLY A 106 -27.61 -27.63 -14.79
N GLU A 107 -27.94 -27.43 -16.07
CA GLU A 107 -28.35 -28.51 -16.98
C GLU A 107 -27.16 -29.21 -17.66
N SER A 108 -25.98 -28.59 -17.62
CA SER A 108 -24.81 -29.03 -18.40
C SER A 108 -23.95 -30.06 -17.69
N ILE A 109 -24.00 -30.11 -16.35
CA ILE A 109 -23.16 -30.99 -15.54
C ILE A 109 -24.05 -31.83 -14.62
N PRO A 110 -24.31 -33.10 -14.96
CA PRO A 110 -25.05 -34.01 -14.10
C PRO A 110 -24.35 -34.24 -12.76
N GLY A 111 -25.13 -34.59 -11.74
CA GLY A 111 -24.62 -35.08 -10.46
C GLY A 111 -23.65 -36.25 -10.61
N ASN A 112 -22.65 -36.33 -9.73
CA ASN A 112 -21.61 -37.36 -9.72
C ASN A 112 -20.74 -37.43 -10.99
N SER A 113 -20.72 -36.37 -11.80
CA SER A 113 -19.88 -36.32 -13.00
C SER A 113 -18.39 -36.23 -12.66
N VAL A 114 -17.58 -37.00 -13.36
CA VAL A 114 -16.13 -36.79 -13.46
C VAL A 114 -15.87 -35.75 -14.55
N LEU A 115 -15.01 -34.79 -14.23
CA LEU A 115 -14.68 -33.67 -15.10
C LEU A 115 -13.24 -33.78 -15.57
N ILE A 116 -12.98 -33.38 -16.81
CA ILE A 116 -11.64 -33.17 -17.33
C ILE A 116 -11.51 -31.70 -17.69
N PHE A 117 -10.51 -31.03 -17.13
CA PHE A 117 -10.15 -29.67 -17.48
C PHE A 117 -8.77 -29.63 -18.10
N GLU A 118 -8.66 -29.04 -19.28
CA GLU A 118 -7.37 -28.55 -19.77
C GLU A 118 -7.18 -27.14 -19.23
N ILE A 119 -6.10 -26.87 -18.48
CA ILE A 119 -5.82 -25.58 -17.83
C ILE A 119 -4.43 -25.09 -18.26
N GLU A 120 -4.34 -23.81 -18.61
CA GLU A 120 -3.09 -23.10 -18.88
C GLU A 120 -2.97 -21.93 -17.88
N LEU A 121 -1.93 -21.94 -17.04
CA LEU A 121 -1.65 -20.86 -16.11
C LEU A 121 -0.89 -19.74 -16.84
N ILE A 122 -1.56 -18.62 -17.11
CA ILE A 122 -0.99 -17.52 -17.90
C ILE A 122 -0.11 -16.62 -17.02
N SER A 123 -0.65 -16.22 -15.87
CA SER A 123 0.04 -15.33 -14.94
C SER A 123 -0.59 -15.40 -13.56
N PHE A 124 0.12 -14.94 -12.55
CA PHE A 124 -0.42 -14.65 -11.24
C PHE A 124 0.25 -13.41 -10.67
N ARG A 125 -0.44 -12.74 -9.75
CA ARG A 125 0.08 -11.63 -8.97
C ARG A 125 -0.23 -11.86 -7.50
N GLU A 126 0.66 -11.40 -6.63
CA GLU A 126 0.36 -11.35 -5.21
C GLU A 126 -0.92 -10.56 -5.00
N ALA A 127 -1.91 -11.16 -4.35
CA ALA A 127 -3.04 -10.40 -3.90
C ALA A 127 -2.56 -9.45 -2.82
N LYS A 128 -2.98 -8.20 -2.92
CA LYS A 128 -2.86 -7.28 -1.80
C LYS A 128 -3.67 -7.89 -0.66
N LYS A 129 -3.01 -8.41 0.36
CA LYS A 129 -3.65 -8.80 1.62
C LYS A 129 -4.53 -7.62 2.05
N SER A 130 -5.76 -7.88 2.47
CA SER A 130 -6.55 -6.84 3.13
C SER A 130 -5.82 -6.43 4.40
N ILE A 131 -5.87 -5.15 4.81
CA ILE A 131 -5.23 -4.69 6.05
C ILE A 131 -5.71 -5.51 7.27
N TYR A 132 -6.93 -6.07 7.19
CA TYR A 132 -7.53 -6.95 8.19
C TYR A 132 -6.90 -8.35 8.25
N ASP A 133 -6.22 -8.81 7.18
CA ASP A 133 -5.63 -10.14 7.11
C ASP A 133 -4.21 -10.20 7.69
N TYR A 134 -3.62 -9.04 8.04
CA TYR A 134 -2.29 -8.98 8.63
C TYR A 134 -2.32 -9.18 10.14
N THR A 135 -1.42 -10.01 10.68
CA THR A 135 -1.09 -9.98 12.11
C THR A 135 -0.36 -8.67 12.46
N ASN A 136 -0.26 -8.33 13.75
CA ASN A 136 0.46 -7.11 14.16
C ASN A 136 1.95 -7.18 13.81
N GLU A 137 2.58 -8.35 13.89
CA GLU A 137 3.96 -8.57 13.45
C GLU A 137 4.11 -8.35 11.94
N GLU A 138 3.19 -8.91 11.15
CA GLU A 138 3.21 -8.72 9.69
C GLU A 138 2.98 -7.24 9.32
N LYS A 139 2.13 -6.52 10.06
CA LYS A 139 1.94 -5.05 9.89
C LYS A 139 3.23 -4.29 10.16
N ILE A 140 3.96 -4.63 11.24
CA ILE A 140 5.24 -3.99 11.56
C ILE A 140 6.25 -4.22 10.43
N GLN A 141 6.36 -5.47 9.95
CA GLN A 141 7.29 -5.80 8.89
C GLN A 141 6.92 -5.09 7.58
N ALA A 142 5.65 -5.15 7.16
CA ALA A 142 5.18 -4.47 5.96
C ALA A 142 5.36 -2.95 6.04
N ALA A 143 5.09 -2.34 7.20
CA ALA A 143 5.31 -0.90 7.40
C ALA A 143 6.79 -0.54 7.37
N PHE A 144 7.68 -1.41 7.87
CA PHE A 144 9.11 -1.23 7.77
C PHE A 144 9.58 -1.26 6.32
N ASP A 145 9.13 -2.25 5.54
CA ASP A 145 9.50 -2.43 4.14
C ASP A 145 9.02 -1.24 3.28
N LEU A 146 7.77 -0.82 3.45
CA LEU A 146 7.21 0.38 2.80
C LEU A 146 7.99 1.66 3.16
N LYS A 147 8.41 1.80 4.42
CA LYS A 147 9.24 2.91 4.86
C LYS A 147 10.63 2.88 4.20
N GLU A 148 11.24 1.70 4.00
CA GLU A 148 12.50 1.58 3.25
C GLU A 148 12.31 1.87 1.75
N GLU A 149 11.23 1.39 1.12
CA GLU A 149 10.88 1.76 -0.26
C GLU A 149 10.73 3.29 -0.41
N GLY A 150 10.03 3.93 0.53
CA GLY A 150 9.90 5.38 0.57
C GLY A 150 11.25 6.11 0.67
N ASN A 151 12.20 5.56 1.44
CA ASN A 151 13.56 6.10 1.52
C ASN A 151 14.28 6.00 0.18
N ASP A 152 14.08 4.92 -0.57
CA ASP A 152 14.73 4.72 -1.86
C ASP A 152 14.15 5.64 -2.94
N PHE A 153 12.83 5.83 -2.97
CA PHE A 153 12.19 6.86 -3.81
C PHE A 153 12.68 8.26 -3.45
N PHE A 154 12.78 8.57 -2.16
CA PHE A 154 13.29 9.87 -1.70
C PHE A 154 14.73 10.14 -2.18
N LYS A 155 15.63 9.13 -2.11
CA LYS A 155 17.01 9.23 -2.61
C LYS A 155 17.05 9.48 -4.13
N LYS A 156 16.11 8.89 -4.88
CA LYS A 156 15.96 9.09 -6.33
C LYS A 156 15.30 10.42 -6.71
N ASN A 157 14.92 11.24 -5.71
CA ASN A 157 14.19 12.49 -5.92
C ASN A 157 12.76 12.30 -6.47
N GLU A 158 12.20 11.09 -6.35
CA GLU A 158 10.82 10.72 -6.69
C GLU A 158 9.94 10.97 -5.45
N ILE A 159 9.55 12.24 -5.25
CA ILE A 159 8.98 12.70 -3.98
C ILE A 159 7.53 12.23 -3.77
N ASP A 160 6.73 12.17 -4.82
CA ASP A 160 5.33 11.78 -4.70
C ASP A 160 5.20 10.28 -4.40
N GLU A 161 6.06 9.47 -5.02
CA GLU A 161 6.21 8.04 -4.75
C GLU A 161 6.68 7.80 -3.31
N ALA A 162 7.68 8.55 -2.85
CA ALA A 162 8.12 8.50 -1.46
C ALA A 162 6.97 8.81 -0.48
N ILE A 163 6.19 9.87 -0.75
CA ILE A 163 5.01 10.24 0.05
C ILE A 163 3.99 9.10 0.07
N SER A 164 3.70 8.48 -1.08
CA SER A 164 2.75 7.35 -1.16
C SER A 164 3.19 6.22 -0.22
N LYS A 165 4.45 5.81 -0.29
CA LYS A 165 4.98 4.70 0.49
C LYS A 165 4.97 4.95 2.00
N TYR A 166 5.35 6.15 2.44
CA TYR A 166 5.26 6.48 3.86
C TYR A 166 3.81 6.57 4.37
N LYS A 167 2.83 6.94 3.54
CA LYS A 167 1.41 6.92 3.91
C LYS A 167 0.90 5.49 4.01
N GLU A 168 1.17 4.65 3.02
CA GLU A 168 0.84 3.22 3.03
C GLU A 168 1.39 2.54 4.30
N ALA A 169 2.62 2.88 4.71
CA ALA A 169 3.21 2.38 5.95
C ALA A 169 2.41 2.78 7.21
N LEU A 170 1.90 4.02 7.27
CA LEU A 170 1.10 4.51 8.39
C LEU A 170 -0.33 3.94 8.38
N ASP A 171 -0.90 3.71 7.21
CA ASP A 171 -2.27 3.20 7.05
C ASP A 171 -2.44 1.79 7.64
N LEU A 172 -1.35 1.00 7.66
CA LEU A 172 -1.30 -0.31 8.32
C LEU A 172 -1.64 -0.25 9.82
N PHE A 173 -1.52 0.91 10.46
CA PHE A 173 -1.73 1.07 11.90
C PHE A 173 -3.11 1.65 12.29
N ILE A 174 -3.95 2.04 11.31
CA ILE A 174 -5.23 2.74 11.58
C ILE A 174 -6.25 1.83 12.27
N HIS A 175 -6.28 0.54 11.93
CA HIS A 175 -7.34 -0.40 12.35
C HIS A 175 -6.88 -1.46 13.36
N ALA A 176 -5.77 -1.23 14.06
CA ALA A 176 -5.24 -2.17 15.04
C ALA A 176 -5.34 -1.55 16.45
N GLU A 177 -6.13 -2.19 17.31
CA GLU A 177 -6.48 -1.66 18.64
C GLU A 177 -5.56 -2.21 19.75
N ASP A 178 -4.99 -3.40 19.57
CA ASP A 178 -4.20 -4.08 20.59
C ASP A 178 -2.70 -4.10 20.26
N TRP A 179 -2.02 -2.97 20.47
CA TRP A 179 -0.56 -2.89 20.41
C TRP A 179 0.02 -2.94 21.82
N ASP A 180 0.74 -4.01 22.16
CA ASP A 180 1.44 -4.13 23.44
C ASP A 180 2.93 -4.45 23.29
N GLY A 181 3.64 -4.37 24.41
CA GLY A 181 5.06 -4.73 24.53
C GLY A 181 5.96 -4.16 23.43
N ASP A 182 6.76 -5.04 22.84
CA ASP A 182 7.75 -4.69 21.83
C ASP A 182 7.13 -4.18 20.52
N LEU A 183 5.91 -4.64 20.18
CA LEU A 183 5.23 -4.23 18.95
C LEU A 183 4.76 -2.78 19.03
N ALA A 184 4.27 -2.35 20.18
CA ALA A 184 3.88 -0.95 20.41
C ALA A 184 5.07 0.01 20.23
N GLU A 185 6.25 -0.35 20.74
CA GLU A 185 7.45 0.48 20.59
C GLU A 185 7.98 0.46 19.15
N LYS A 186 7.94 -0.68 18.45
CA LYS A 186 8.27 -0.76 17.01
C LYS A 186 7.32 0.10 16.17
N LYS A 187 6.01 0.01 16.41
CA LYS A 187 5.00 0.86 15.76
C LYS A 187 5.33 2.33 15.95
N LYS A 188 5.48 2.76 17.22
CA LYS A 188 5.78 4.15 17.57
C LYS A 188 7.02 4.66 16.84
N ASN A 189 8.09 3.86 16.78
CA ASN A 189 9.31 4.22 16.07
C ASN A 189 9.07 4.40 14.56
N ILE A 190 8.31 3.50 13.93
CA ILE A 190 7.92 3.63 12.51
C ILE A 190 7.05 4.87 12.29
N GLU A 191 6.08 5.15 13.17
CA GLU A 191 5.22 6.32 13.08
C GLU A 191 6.03 7.63 13.14
N ILE A 192 6.98 7.72 14.07
CA ILE A 192 7.86 8.89 14.20
C ILE A 192 8.67 9.07 12.91
N ILE A 193 9.32 8.02 12.42
CA ILE A 193 10.19 8.10 11.23
C ILE A 193 9.38 8.48 9.99
N CYS A 194 8.26 7.79 9.74
CA CYS A 194 7.42 8.06 8.57
C CYS A 194 6.88 9.50 8.60
N ASN A 195 6.41 10.00 9.75
CA ASN A 195 5.92 11.37 9.84
C ASN A 195 7.03 12.41 9.68
N LEU A 196 8.25 12.16 10.18
CA LEU A 196 9.41 13.03 9.93
C LEU A 196 9.80 13.07 8.45
N ASN A 197 9.78 11.92 7.78
CA ASN A 197 10.10 11.81 6.36
C ASN A 197 9.02 12.47 5.49
N LEU A 198 7.74 12.25 5.80
CA LEU A 198 6.62 12.93 5.15
C LEU A 198 6.72 14.44 5.30
N SER A 199 6.97 14.94 6.51
CA SER A 199 7.19 16.38 6.72
C SER A 199 8.34 16.94 5.88
N THR A 200 9.39 16.13 5.67
CA THR A 200 10.53 16.50 4.81
C THR A 200 10.11 16.56 3.33
N CYS A 201 9.40 15.55 2.86
CA CYS A 201 8.91 15.48 1.48
C CYS A 201 7.99 16.67 1.16
N TYR A 202 7.03 16.95 2.04
CA TYR A 202 6.11 18.08 1.85
C TYR A 202 6.78 19.44 1.93
N ASN A 203 7.77 19.63 2.83
CA ASN A 203 8.58 20.85 2.83
C ASN A 203 9.30 21.04 1.49
N LYS A 204 9.83 19.97 0.90
CA LYS A 204 10.51 20.00 -0.40
C LYS A 204 9.56 20.32 -1.55
N SER A 205 8.35 19.76 -1.53
CA SER A 205 7.28 20.04 -2.50
C SER A 205 6.52 21.36 -2.21
N LYS A 206 6.93 22.11 -1.18
CA LYS A 206 6.31 23.39 -0.74
C LYS A 206 4.84 23.26 -0.30
N ASP A 207 4.41 22.05 0.05
CA ASP A 207 3.12 21.79 0.68
C ASP A 207 3.26 21.95 2.20
N PHE A 208 3.38 23.20 2.64
CA PHE A 208 3.63 23.51 4.04
C PHE A 208 2.50 23.06 4.99
N PRO A 209 1.19 23.12 4.64
CA PRO A 209 0.12 22.59 5.49
C PRO A 209 0.32 21.11 5.85
N ASN A 210 0.63 20.25 4.87
CA ASN A 210 0.89 18.85 5.15
C ASN A 210 2.20 18.64 5.91
N ALA A 211 3.24 19.43 5.60
CA ALA A 211 4.50 19.39 6.35
C ALA A 211 4.31 19.71 7.85
N ILE A 212 3.50 20.72 8.16
CA ILE A 212 3.10 21.11 9.52
C ILE A 212 2.33 19.97 10.19
N ALA A 213 1.30 19.44 9.53
CA ALA A 213 0.46 18.39 10.08
C ALA A 213 1.27 17.16 10.53
N HIS A 214 2.18 16.68 9.68
CA HIS A 214 3.01 15.51 10.00
C HIS A 214 4.05 15.79 11.07
N ALA A 215 4.74 16.94 11.07
CA ALA A 215 5.67 17.28 12.15
C ALA A 215 4.96 17.43 13.51
N SER A 216 3.75 18.01 13.53
CA SER A 216 2.93 18.11 14.74
C SER A 216 2.50 16.75 15.28
N LYS A 217 2.23 15.74 14.42
CA LYS A 217 1.94 14.37 14.87
C LYS A 217 3.11 13.78 15.65
N VAL A 218 4.36 13.99 15.20
CA VAL A 218 5.56 13.53 15.93
C VAL A 218 5.65 14.18 17.30
N LEU A 219 5.37 15.48 17.43
CA LEU A 219 5.44 16.18 18.73
C LEU A 219 4.34 15.75 19.72
N LYS A 220 3.23 15.18 19.24
CA LYS A 220 2.24 14.54 20.12
C LYS A 220 2.79 13.26 20.76
N ILE A 221 3.64 12.53 20.03
CA ILE A 221 4.30 11.30 20.51
C ILE A 221 5.54 11.66 21.35
N GLU A 222 6.39 12.56 20.84
CA GLU A 222 7.65 12.98 21.44
C GLU A 222 7.78 14.51 21.47
N LYS A 223 7.32 15.12 22.57
CA LYS A 223 7.22 16.58 22.75
C LYS A 223 8.53 17.37 22.54
N ASN A 224 9.68 16.69 22.69
CA ASN A 224 11.02 17.29 22.59
C ASN A 224 11.83 16.72 21.42
N ASN A 225 11.18 16.10 20.43
CA ASN A 225 11.88 15.62 19.23
C ASN A 225 12.42 16.82 18.42
N VAL A 226 13.75 16.98 18.43
CA VAL A 226 14.44 18.12 17.81
C VAL A 226 14.18 18.19 16.31
N LYS A 227 14.18 17.05 15.61
CA LYS A 227 13.93 17.00 14.16
C LYS A 227 12.51 17.47 13.83
N ALA A 228 11.52 17.07 14.63
CA ALA A 228 10.14 17.52 14.45
C ALA A 228 9.97 19.01 14.74
N LEU A 229 10.54 19.52 15.84
CA LEU A 229 10.52 20.96 16.16
C LEU A 229 11.14 21.79 15.04
N TYR A 230 12.30 21.36 14.55
CA TYR A 230 12.98 22.02 13.44
C TYR A 230 12.12 22.05 12.17
N LYS A 231 11.64 20.88 11.72
CA LYS A 231 10.82 20.76 10.50
C LYS A 231 9.51 21.54 10.60
N LEU A 232 8.85 21.51 11.75
CA LEU A 232 7.64 22.30 12.03
C LEU A 232 7.93 23.80 11.99
N GLY A 233 9.05 24.22 12.58
CA GLY A 233 9.50 25.60 12.57
C GLY A 233 9.77 26.13 11.16
N VAL A 234 10.51 25.36 10.35
CA VAL A 234 10.78 25.68 8.94
C VAL A 234 9.48 25.77 8.13
N ALA A 235 8.59 24.78 8.25
CA ALA A 235 7.33 24.75 7.51
C ALA A 235 6.44 25.96 7.86
N ASN A 236 6.28 26.28 9.15
CA ASN A 236 5.54 27.47 9.60
C ASN A 236 6.18 28.78 9.11
N MET A 237 7.51 28.86 9.11
CA MET A 237 8.24 30.04 8.62
C MET A 237 7.97 30.29 7.13
N HIS A 238 7.90 29.23 6.33
CA HIS A 238 7.58 29.33 4.90
C HIS A 238 6.09 29.59 4.64
N PHE A 239 5.20 29.01 5.45
CA PHE A 239 3.77 29.26 5.36
C PHE A 239 3.36 30.67 5.81
N GLY A 240 4.18 31.33 6.64
CA GLY A 240 3.97 32.71 7.10
C GLY A 240 3.59 32.84 8.58
N PHE A 241 3.49 31.74 9.32
CA PHE A 241 3.25 31.72 10.75
C PHE A 241 4.55 31.96 11.53
N LEU A 242 5.09 33.17 11.41
CA LEU A 242 6.43 33.52 11.88
C LEU A 242 6.60 33.44 13.41
N GLU A 243 5.59 33.79 14.21
CA GLU A 243 5.68 33.70 15.68
C GLU A 243 5.72 32.22 16.13
N VAL A 244 4.87 31.36 15.56
CA VAL A 244 4.87 29.91 15.82
C VAL A 244 6.18 29.27 15.35
N ALA A 245 6.70 29.71 14.20
CA ALA A 245 7.99 29.26 13.70
C ALA A 245 9.13 29.60 14.66
N LYS A 246 9.16 30.84 15.16
CA LYS A 246 10.16 31.32 16.12
C LYS A 246 10.17 30.46 17.38
N GLU A 247 9.01 30.17 17.97
CA GLU A 247 8.90 29.35 19.18
C GLU A 247 9.47 27.93 18.98
N ASN A 248 9.09 27.28 17.88
CA ASN A 248 9.56 25.93 17.57
C ASN A 248 11.07 25.89 17.26
N LEU A 249 11.57 26.83 16.47
CA LEU A 249 12.99 26.93 16.11
C LEU A 249 13.85 27.29 17.32
N TYR A 250 13.37 28.18 18.21
CA TYR A 250 14.03 28.48 19.48
C TYR A 250 14.15 27.22 20.33
N LYS A 251 13.05 26.49 20.52
CA LYS A 251 13.05 25.24 21.30
C LYS A 251 14.00 24.20 20.70
N ALA A 252 14.00 24.05 19.37
CA ALA A 252 14.93 23.17 18.67
C ALA A 252 16.40 23.59 18.90
N ALA A 253 16.71 24.89 18.80
CA ALA A 253 18.06 25.42 19.02
C ALA A 253 18.51 25.24 20.47
N SER A 254 17.62 25.43 21.45
CA SER A 254 17.93 25.19 22.87
C SER A 254 18.25 23.72 23.17
N LEU A 255 17.56 22.78 22.51
CA LEU A 255 17.80 21.34 22.66
C LEU A 255 19.01 20.84 21.86
N SER A 256 19.49 21.61 20.88
CA SER A 256 20.64 21.24 20.03
C SER A 256 21.48 22.47 19.67
N PRO A 257 22.15 23.09 20.66
CA PRO A 257 22.82 24.39 20.49
C PRO A 257 23.97 24.37 19.47
N ASN A 258 24.59 23.21 19.26
CA ASN A 258 25.69 23.05 18.32
C ASN A 258 25.23 22.82 16.87
N ASN A 259 23.92 22.68 16.62
CA ASN A 259 23.40 22.47 15.28
C ASN A 259 23.33 23.80 14.52
N VAL A 260 24.24 23.99 13.57
CA VAL A 260 24.37 25.22 12.76
C VAL A 260 23.13 25.45 11.90
N GLU A 261 22.53 24.40 11.33
CA GLU A 261 21.36 24.49 10.45
C GLU A 261 20.14 25.04 11.19
N ILE A 262 19.91 24.55 12.41
CA ILE A 262 18.80 25.01 13.27
C ILE A 262 19.01 26.47 13.66
N ARG A 263 20.23 26.86 14.05
CA ARG A 263 20.55 28.25 14.39
C ARG A 263 20.33 29.19 13.20
N ASN A 264 20.85 28.84 12.03
CA ASN A 264 20.67 29.63 10.81
C ASN A 264 19.18 29.81 10.47
N SER A 265 18.37 28.76 10.63
CA SER A 265 16.93 28.83 10.39
C SER A 265 16.20 29.71 11.41
N TYR A 266 16.61 29.65 12.67
CA TYR A 266 16.10 30.56 13.71
C TYR A 266 16.42 32.02 13.40
N ASP A 267 17.66 32.32 13.03
CA ASP A 267 18.10 33.67 12.65
C ASP A 267 17.38 34.19 11.40
N ALA A 268 17.13 33.31 10.41
CA ALA A 268 16.33 33.62 9.24
C ALA A 268 14.87 33.95 9.63
N CYS A 269 14.29 33.21 10.57
CA CYS A 269 12.95 33.48 11.09
C CYS A 269 12.89 34.85 11.80
N LEU A 270 13.87 35.17 12.65
CA LEU A 270 13.96 36.47 13.32
C LEU A 270 14.07 37.63 12.32
N SER A 271 14.85 37.43 11.25
CA SER A 271 15.00 38.43 10.19
C SER A 271 13.69 38.69 9.47
N LYS A 272 12.97 37.64 9.04
CA LYS A 272 11.63 37.75 8.43
C LYS A 272 10.62 38.44 9.34
N LEU A 273 10.68 38.15 10.64
CA LEU A 273 9.78 38.71 11.64
C LEU A 273 10.04 40.22 11.84
N LYS A 274 11.30 40.64 11.82
CA LYS A 274 11.69 42.06 11.83
C LYS A 274 11.18 42.78 10.58
N GLU A 275 11.30 42.16 9.40
CA GLU A 275 10.80 42.72 8.14
C GLU A 275 9.28 42.84 8.11
N ALA A 276 8.55 41.81 8.60
CA ALA A 276 7.10 41.85 8.74
C ALA A 276 6.67 43.02 9.63
N ARG A 277 7.25 43.13 10.83
CA ARG A 277 6.95 44.26 11.76
C ARG A 277 7.26 45.63 11.15
N LYS A 278 8.34 45.75 10.36
CA LYS A 278 8.68 46.99 9.65
C LYS A 278 7.61 47.34 8.61
N ARG A 279 7.15 46.35 7.83
CA ARG A 279 6.09 46.52 6.84
C ARG A 279 4.76 46.90 7.49
N ASP A 280 4.39 46.25 8.59
CA ASP A 280 3.17 46.56 9.33
C ASP A 280 3.23 48.00 9.86
N LYS A 281 4.35 48.40 10.47
CA LYS A 281 4.53 49.78 10.94
C LYS A 281 4.36 50.82 9.82
N LEU A 282 4.91 50.55 8.64
CA LEU A 282 4.77 51.45 7.48
C LEU A 282 3.33 51.50 6.97
N THR A 283 2.69 50.34 6.84
CA THR A 283 1.32 50.21 6.33
C THR A 283 0.33 50.89 7.27
N PHE A 284 0.36 50.56 8.56
CA PHE A 284 -0.57 51.12 9.54
C PHE A 284 -0.22 52.57 9.89
N GLY A 285 1.06 52.93 10.01
CA GLY A 285 1.49 54.32 10.22
C GLY A 285 0.99 55.25 9.10
N GLY A 286 1.15 54.84 7.84
CA GLY A 286 0.65 55.61 6.70
C GLY A 286 -0.89 55.67 6.61
N MET A 287 -1.61 54.68 7.15
CA MET A 287 -3.07 54.72 7.25
C MET A 287 -3.56 55.74 8.29
N PHE A 288 -2.85 55.91 9.41
CA PHE A 288 -3.13 56.97 10.39
C PHE A 288 -2.80 58.36 9.83
N ASP A 289 -1.67 58.51 9.14
CA ASP A 289 -1.27 59.78 8.54
C ASP A 289 -2.24 60.25 7.43
N LYS A 290 -2.89 59.31 6.74
CA LYS A 290 -3.89 59.58 5.69
C LYS A 290 -5.33 59.69 6.18
N GLY A 291 -5.61 59.53 7.47
CA GLY A 291 -6.97 59.66 8.04
C GLY A 291 -7.98 58.57 7.65
N ILE A 292 -7.57 57.56 6.87
CA ILE A 292 -8.45 56.58 6.21
C ILE A 292 -9.25 55.73 7.24
N LEU A 293 -8.70 55.49 8.43
CA LEU A 293 -9.34 54.67 9.47
C LEU A 293 -10.59 55.33 10.12
N TYR A 294 -10.76 56.65 10.00
CA TYR A 294 -11.85 57.39 10.65
C TYR A 294 -12.92 57.92 9.68
N GLU A 295 -12.72 57.81 8.36
CA GLU A 295 -13.66 58.36 7.37
C GLU A 295 -14.89 57.47 7.13
N GLU A 296 -14.84 56.17 7.41
CA GLU A 296 -15.98 55.25 7.21
C GLU A 296 -17.14 55.44 8.20
N LYS A 297 -16.97 56.18 9.31
CA LYS A 297 -18.05 56.42 10.29
C LYS A 297 -18.95 57.62 9.97
N LYS A 298 -18.68 58.40 8.91
CA LYS A 298 -19.46 59.61 8.59
C LYS A 298 -20.41 59.49 7.38
N SER A 299 -20.42 58.38 6.63
CA SER A 299 -21.30 58.24 5.45
C SER A 299 -22.59 57.44 5.66
N SER A 300 -22.80 56.83 6.84
CA SER A 300 -24.00 56.01 7.14
C SER A 300 -25.07 56.73 7.97
N ALA A 301 -24.96 58.05 8.13
CA ALA A 301 -26.00 58.87 8.73
C ALA A 301 -26.41 60.00 7.78
N LYS A 302 -27.25 59.68 6.79
CA LYS A 302 -28.17 60.62 6.13
C LYS A 302 -29.29 59.85 5.45
#